data_AF-A0A2N6A492-F1
#
_entry.id   AF-A0A2N6A492-F1
#
_cell.length_a   1.000
_cell.length_b   1.000
_cell.length_c   1.000
_cell.angle_alpha   90.00
_cell.angle_beta   90.00
_cell.angle_gamma   90.00
#
_symmetry.space_group_name_H-M   'P 1'
#
loop_
_entity.id
_entity.type
_entity.pdbx_description
1 polymer ?
#
loop_
_entity_poly.entity_id
_entity_poly.type
_entity_poly.pdbx_seq_one_letter_code
_entity_poly.pdbx_strand_id
1 'polypeptide(L)'
;MKKNKTNIIATIGPASLNLKTFQKMAEQGFDFVRINTSYGDIKQYDRILNNLKKIKVRKKIQVILDIKNLDILEYAQKNNIKYIALSFTESPKQIEAVRRSLPGCFVISKIETRVGVKNFDKILDASDGIMIGRGDLANAVSLADIPPLQKEFTKKSLLKQKFFVAATEMMLSMTKKNKPTRAEVNDVATAVFDGSHAVMLSEETAIGKYPVETIKIMKDIIDKAEKWLHKKDLVDQKIKQELNLREFRVAIFGSARIKKNDKLYRQTFDLAKEIGKNNIDIVTGGGPGLMIAANSGHAAGDKDNKSDSFGLRITLPWEIKDNQYLEIKKDFDKFSNRLDYFMALSGAVVVMPGGIGTCLEFFYALQLTQVKHVHPIPIILMGKIWKKLYAWIKQYPMKVGFISPHDIDNVYVAETNEEALDIILKHYKIFNEKGANYYKDIKPYKIN
;
A
#
# COMPACT_ATOMS: atom_id res chain seq x y z
N MET A 1 -3.42 -4.92 13.90
CA MET A 1 -3.46 -6.35 13.50
C MET A 1 -2.03 -6.86 13.40
N LYS A 2 -1.69 -8.01 14.02
CA LYS A 2 -0.40 -8.67 13.80
C LYS A 2 -0.25 -8.92 12.30
N LYS A 3 0.83 -8.42 11.70
CA LYS A 3 1.10 -8.49 10.25
C LYS A 3 1.07 -9.96 9.79
N ASN A 4 0.19 -10.29 8.85
CA ASN A 4 0.16 -11.62 8.23
C ASN A 4 1.35 -11.73 7.27
N LYS A 5 2.38 -12.45 7.67
CA LYS A 5 3.46 -12.87 6.78
C LYS A 5 2.91 -13.86 5.74
N THR A 6 3.29 -13.69 4.49
CA THR A 6 2.95 -14.58 3.39
C THR A 6 3.54 -15.95 3.66
N ASN A 7 2.68 -16.97 3.68
CA ASN A 7 3.07 -18.33 3.97
C ASN A 7 3.60 -19.04 2.72
N ILE A 8 4.51 -19.99 2.90
CA ILE A 8 4.94 -20.89 1.83
C ILE A 8 4.29 -22.25 2.05
N ILE A 9 3.58 -22.75 1.04
CA ILE A 9 3.05 -24.12 0.99
C ILE A 9 3.99 -24.95 0.12
N ALA A 10 4.56 -26.02 0.67
CA ALA A 10 5.47 -26.92 -0.06
C ALA A 10 4.83 -28.29 -0.27
N THR A 11 4.69 -28.71 -1.53
CA THR A 11 4.24 -30.07 -1.85
C THR A 11 5.38 -31.05 -1.63
N ILE A 12 5.14 -32.10 -0.85
CA ILE A 12 6.14 -33.13 -0.56
C ILE A 12 5.94 -34.33 -1.49
N GLY A 13 7.02 -34.76 -2.10
CA GLY A 13 7.05 -35.85 -3.08
C GLY A 13 8.41 -36.56 -3.10
N PRO A 14 8.68 -37.41 -4.10
CA PRO A 14 9.90 -38.21 -4.17
C PRO A 14 11.21 -37.43 -3.95
N ALA A 15 11.33 -36.21 -4.48
CA ALA A 15 12.54 -35.39 -4.35
C ALA A 15 12.75 -34.85 -2.92
N SER A 16 11.68 -34.74 -2.13
CA SER A 16 11.67 -34.14 -0.79
C SER A 16 11.33 -35.13 0.34
N LEU A 17 10.97 -36.38 0.02
CA LEU A 17 10.53 -37.39 0.99
C LEU A 17 11.68 -37.93 1.86
N ASN A 18 12.94 -37.78 1.45
CA ASN A 18 14.07 -38.14 2.29
C ASN A 18 14.19 -37.18 3.49
N LEU A 19 14.34 -37.73 4.70
CA LEU A 19 14.36 -36.94 5.94
C LEU A 19 15.43 -35.84 5.95
N LYS A 20 16.61 -36.10 5.38
CA LYS A 20 17.70 -35.10 5.29
C LYS A 20 17.31 -33.93 4.38
N THR A 21 16.69 -34.22 3.24
CA THR A 21 16.20 -33.16 2.33
C THR A 21 15.04 -32.40 2.96
N PHE A 22 14.09 -33.10 3.56
CA PHE A 22 12.93 -32.50 4.22
C PHE A 22 13.37 -31.56 5.36
N GLN A 23 14.32 -31.99 6.20
CA GLN A 23 14.93 -31.16 7.24
C GLN A 23 15.54 -29.88 6.65
N LYS A 24 16.36 -30.00 5.60
CA LYS A 24 16.97 -28.83 4.94
C LYS A 24 15.94 -27.86 4.37
N MET A 25 14.89 -28.37 3.73
CA MET A 25 13.80 -27.53 3.23
C MET A 25 13.11 -26.79 4.39
N ALA A 26 12.87 -27.49 5.50
CA ALA A 26 12.19 -26.92 6.66
C ALA A 26 13.03 -25.84 7.35
N GLU A 27 14.36 -25.97 7.33
CA GLU A 27 15.31 -24.95 7.79
C GLU A 27 15.29 -23.69 6.92
N GLN A 28 15.10 -23.82 5.59
CA GLN A 28 14.88 -22.64 4.72
C GLN A 28 13.55 -21.95 5.06
N GLY A 29 12.54 -22.76 5.37
CA GLY A 29 11.32 -22.34 6.04
C GLY A 29 10.12 -22.22 5.12
N PHE A 30 9.25 -23.22 5.18
CA PHE A 30 7.86 -23.20 4.70
C PHE A 30 6.89 -23.42 5.85
N ASP A 31 5.64 -23.04 5.68
CA ASP A 31 4.63 -22.97 6.76
C ASP A 31 3.66 -24.15 6.70
N PHE A 32 3.40 -24.65 5.49
CA PHE A 32 2.52 -25.78 5.25
C PHE A 32 3.21 -26.84 4.41
N VAL A 33 2.98 -28.10 4.78
CA VAL A 33 3.20 -29.27 3.93
C VAL A 33 1.91 -29.55 3.17
N ARG A 34 1.98 -29.66 1.85
CA ARG A 34 0.88 -30.18 1.03
C ARG A 34 1.12 -31.67 0.75
N ILE A 35 0.13 -32.49 1.07
CA ILE A 35 0.02 -33.88 0.65
C ILE A 35 -0.98 -33.90 -0.51
N ASN A 36 -0.52 -34.17 -1.73
CA ASN A 36 -1.39 -34.28 -2.89
C ASN A 36 -1.89 -35.71 -3.06
N THR A 37 -3.17 -35.96 -2.78
CA THR A 37 -3.74 -37.31 -2.84
C THR A 37 -3.94 -37.86 -4.25
N SER A 38 -3.76 -37.03 -5.28
CA SER A 38 -3.74 -37.50 -6.67
C SER A 38 -2.50 -38.34 -6.97
N TYR A 39 -1.48 -38.28 -6.12
CA TYR A 39 -0.22 -39.00 -6.27
C TYR A 39 0.14 -39.72 -4.97
N GLY A 40 0.70 -40.92 -5.08
CA GLY A 40 1.13 -41.69 -3.92
C GLY A 40 0.04 -42.55 -3.29
N ASP A 41 0.35 -43.08 -2.11
CA ASP A 41 -0.51 -43.95 -1.32
C ASP A 41 -0.47 -43.58 0.18
N ILE A 42 -1.30 -44.24 0.98
CA ILE A 42 -1.36 -44.04 2.44
C ILE A 42 0.03 -44.21 3.09
N LYS A 43 0.84 -45.17 2.62
CA LYS A 43 2.19 -45.40 3.17
C LYS A 43 3.08 -44.20 2.93
N GLN A 44 2.99 -43.57 1.76
CA GLN A 44 3.72 -42.34 1.45
C GLN A 44 3.24 -41.19 2.34
N TYR A 45 1.93 -41.01 2.53
CA TYR A 45 1.38 -39.95 3.38
C TYR A 45 1.83 -40.11 4.84
N ASP A 46 1.79 -41.34 5.36
CA ASP A 46 2.30 -41.65 6.71
C ASP A 46 3.78 -41.36 6.84
N ARG A 47 4.58 -41.64 5.80
CA ARG A 47 6.00 -41.31 5.79
C ARG A 47 6.22 -39.80 5.82
N ILE A 48 5.42 -39.01 5.12
CA ILE A 48 5.47 -37.53 5.18
C ILE A 48 5.16 -37.07 6.60
N LEU A 49 4.07 -37.55 7.21
CA LEU A 49 3.69 -37.18 8.58
C LEU A 49 4.74 -37.61 9.62
N ASN A 50 5.32 -38.79 9.47
CA ASN A 50 6.37 -39.30 10.35
C ASN A 50 7.66 -38.49 10.22
N ASN A 51 8.05 -38.09 9.01
CA ASN A 51 9.19 -37.21 8.83
C ASN A 51 8.91 -35.82 9.42
N LEU A 52 7.69 -35.28 9.25
CA LEU A 52 7.28 -34.01 9.82
C LEU A 52 7.40 -33.99 11.36
N LYS A 53 7.14 -35.13 12.03
CA LYS A 53 7.36 -35.30 13.47
C LYS A 53 8.85 -35.35 13.87
N LYS A 54 9.73 -35.75 12.94
CA LYS A 54 11.18 -35.94 13.19
C LYS A 54 12.01 -34.70 12.91
N ILE A 55 11.56 -33.82 12.02
CA ILE A 55 12.30 -32.59 11.70
C ILE A 55 12.37 -31.66 12.91
N LYS A 56 13.49 -30.96 13.05
CA LYS A 56 13.74 -30.00 14.13
C LYS A 56 13.73 -28.59 13.58
N VAL A 57 12.63 -27.87 13.80
CA VAL A 57 12.46 -26.48 13.38
C VAL A 57 11.76 -25.66 14.45
N ARG A 58 12.05 -24.36 14.51
CA ARG A 58 11.50 -23.46 15.55
C ARG A 58 9.99 -23.24 15.45
N LYS A 59 9.45 -23.29 14.23
CA LYS A 59 8.03 -23.02 13.97
C LYS A 59 7.28 -24.33 13.74
N LYS A 60 6.03 -24.39 14.22
CA LYS A 60 5.12 -25.49 13.91
C LYS A 60 4.69 -25.40 12.45
N ILE A 61 4.97 -26.45 11.70
CA ILE A 61 4.54 -26.60 10.30
C ILE A 61 3.22 -27.34 10.27
N GLN A 62 2.27 -26.83 9.49
CA GLN A 62 0.93 -27.40 9.38
C GLN A 62 0.81 -28.30 8.13
N VAL A 63 -0.25 -29.09 8.06
CA VAL A 63 -0.48 -30.03 6.95
C VAL A 63 -1.76 -29.66 6.24
N ILE A 64 -1.69 -29.55 4.92
CA ILE A 64 -2.82 -29.43 4.00
C ILE A 64 -2.95 -30.76 3.26
N LEU A 65 -4.11 -31.39 3.36
CA LEU A 65 -4.46 -32.54 2.53
C LEU A 65 -5.21 -32.04 1.30
N ASP A 66 -4.63 -32.21 0.12
CA ASP A 66 -5.25 -31.85 -1.15
C ASP A 66 -5.99 -33.07 -1.71
N ILE A 67 -7.31 -32.96 -1.80
CA ILE A 67 -8.23 -34.06 -2.07
C ILE A 67 -8.98 -33.85 -3.39
N LYS A 68 -9.22 -34.97 -4.08
CA LYS A 68 -10.20 -35.06 -5.18
C LYS A 68 -11.50 -35.74 -4.75
N ASN A 69 -11.40 -36.73 -3.87
CA ASN A 69 -12.51 -37.58 -3.44
C ASN A 69 -12.67 -37.52 -1.91
N LEU A 70 -13.88 -37.77 -1.42
CA LEU A 70 -14.22 -37.68 0.01
C LEU A 70 -13.72 -38.89 0.82
N ASP A 71 -13.40 -40.01 0.18
CA ASP A 71 -13.01 -41.27 0.86
C ASP A 71 -11.75 -41.11 1.73
N ILE A 72 -10.89 -40.14 1.38
CA ILE A 72 -9.65 -39.86 2.14
C ILE A 72 -9.89 -39.01 3.39
N LEU A 73 -11.11 -38.53 3.63
CA LEU A 73 -11.41 -37.69 4.80
C LEU A 73 -11.31 -38.46 6.12
N GLU A 74 -11.57 -39.76 6.13
CA GLU A 74 -11.35 -40.59 7.31
C GLU A 74 -9.86 -40.62 7.71
N TYR A 75 -8.97 -40.67 6.71
CA TYR A 75 -7.52 -40.55 6.93
C TYR A 75 -7.15 -39.18 7.53
N ALA A 76 -7.77 -38.10 7.04
CA ALA A 76 -7.57 -36.76 7.59
C ALA A 76 -8.00 -36.68 9.06
N GLN A 77 -9.18 -37.24 9.39
CA GLN A 77 -9.70 -37.29 10.75
C GLN A 77 -8.76 -38.07 11.69
N LYS A 78 -8.36 -39.29 11.28
CA LYS A 78 -7.46 -40.15 12.07
C LYS A 78 -6.13 -39.48 12.39
N ASN A 79 -5.61 -38.67 11.47
CA ASN A 79 -4.33 -37.98 11.61
C ASN A 79 -4.46 -36.52 12.10
N ASN A 80 -5.67 -36.08 12.47
CA ASN A 80 -5.96 -34.71 12.92
C ASN A 80 -5.49 -33.63 11.93
N ILE A 81 -5.66 -33.89 10.62
CA ILE A 81 -5.37 -32.92 9.56
C ILE A 81 -6.61 -32.06 9.36
N LYS A 82 -6.49 -30.77 9.68
CA LYS A 82 -7.62 -29.83 9.65
C LYS A 82 -7.74 -29.00 8.38
N TYR A 83 -6.64 -28.83 7.63
CA TYR A 83 -6.67 -28.03 6.40
C TYR A 83 -6.88 -28.95 5.21
N ILE A 84 -7.99 -28.75 4.51
CA ILE A 84 -8.38 -29.54 3.35
C ILE A 84 -8.40 -28.61 2.13
N ALA A 85 -7.59 -28.92 1.12
CA ALA A 85 -7.68 -28.27 -0.18
C ALA A 85 -8.56 -29.13 -1.10
N LEU A 86 -9.70 -28.60 -1.53
CA LEU A 86 -10.69 -29.32 -2.33
C LEU A 86 -10.50 -29.02 -3.82
N SER A 87 -9.98 -29.99 -4.57
CA SER A 87 -9.77 -29.88 -6.02
C SER A 87 -11.09 -29.80 -6.78
N PHE A 88 -11.08 -29.11 -7.93
CA PHE A 88 -12.21 -28.96 -8.85
C PHE A 88 -13.51 -28.53 -8.14
N THR A 89 -13.42 -27.50 -7.30
CA THR A 89 -14.61 -26.98 -6.59
C THR A 89 -15.47 -26.16 -7.55
N GLU A 90 -16.71 -26.60 -7.77
CA GLU A 90 -17.67 -25.98 -8.69
C GLU A 90 -18.95 -25.51 -7.99
N SER A 91 -19.22 -25.99 -6.77
CA SER A 91 -20.42 -25.64 -6.01
C SER A 91 -20.24 -25.65 -4.48
N PRO A 92 -21.04 -24.88 -3.74
CA PRO A 92 -21.09 -24.93 -2.26
C PRO A 92 -21.37 -26.33 -1.70
N LYS A 93 -22.16 -27.15 -2.40
CA LYS A 93 -22.53 -28.50 -1.97
C LYS A 93 -21.31 -29.41 -1.75
N GLN A 94 -20.27 -29.26 -2.56
CA GLN A 94 -19.03 -30.04 -2.39
C GLN A 94 -18.32 -29.67 -1.08
N ILE A 95 -18.31 -28.38 -0.72
CA ILE A 95 -17.72 -27.89 0.53
C ILE A 95 -18.53 -28.38 1.74
N GLU A 96 -19.86 -28.32 1.66
CA GLU A 96 -20.76 -28.83 2.70
C GLU A 96 -20.58 -30.34 2.92
N ALA A 97 -20.33 -31.11 1.87
CA ALA A 97 -20.05 -32.54 1.97
C ALA A 97 -18.74 -32.80 2.75
N VAL A 98 -17.67 -32.04 2.45
CA VAL A 98 -16.41 -32.12 3.21
C VAL A 98 -16.64 -31.78 4.68
N ARG A 99 -17.37 -30.71 4.99
CA ARG A 99 -17.63 -30.30 6.38
C ARG A 99 -18.49 -31.30 7.15
N ARG A 100 -19.43 -31.98 6.49
CA ARG A 100 -20.23 -33.05 7.09
C ARG A 100 -19.37 -34.24 7.48
N SER A 101 -18.44 -34.64 6.61
CA SER A 101 -17.53 -35.78 6.88
C SER A 101 -16.38 -35.42 7.83
N LEU A 102 -15.93 -34.16 7.84
CA LEU A 102 -14.85 -33.69 8.72
C LEU A 102 -15.25 -32.37 9.41
N PRO A 103 -16.04 -32.42 10.50
CA PRO A 103 -16.45 -31.23 11.22
C PRO A 103 -15.27 -30.40 11.76
N GLY A 104 -15.37 -29.08 11.65
CA GLY A 104 -14.33 -28.15 12.13
C GLY A 104 -13.06 -28.09 11.26
N CYS A 105 -13.08 -28.67 10.05
CA CYS A 105 -12.01 -28.46 9.08
C CYS A 105 -12.02 -27.04 8.49
N PHE A 106 -10.84 -26.62 8.05
CA PHE A 106 -10.61 -25.41 7.27
C PHE A 106 -10.55 -25.80 5.79
N VAL A 107 -11.57 -25.42 5.03
CA VAL A 107 -11.70 -25.81 3.61
C VAL A 107 -11.18 -24.70 2.69
N ILE A 108 -10.16 -25.05 1.91
CA ILE A 108 -9.58 -24.22 0.85
C ILE A 108 -10.10 -24.74 -0.49
N SER A 109 -11.02 -24.02 -1.12
CA SER A 109 -11.60 -24.43 -2.40
C SER A 109 -10.68 -24.05 -3.56
N LYS A 110 -10.32 -25.03 -4.39
CA LYS A 110 -9.48 -24.82 -5.56
C LYS A 110 -10.34 -24.47 -6.76
N ILE A 111 -10.08 -23.30 -7.34
CA ILE A 111 -10.77 -22.80 -8.54
C ILE A 111 -9.94 -23.19 -9.76
N GLU A 112 -10.42 -24.20 -10.48
CA GLU A 112 -9.70 -24.90 -11.54
C GLU A 112 -10.52 -25.07 -12.82
N THR A 113 -11.82 -24.77 -12.78
CA THR A 113 -12.74 -24.97 -13.91
C THR A 113 -13.52 -23.72 -14.23
N ARG A 114 -14.05 -23.65 -15.46
CA ARG A 114 -14.93 -22.56 -15.90
C ARG A 114 -16.21 -22.46 -15.05
N VAL A 115 -16.72 -23.59 -14.55
CA VAL A 115 -17.89 -23.61 -13.66
C VAL A 115 -17.51 -23.02 -12.29
N GLY A 116 -16.34 -23.39 -11.74
CA GLY A 116 -15.80 -22.79 -10.52
C GLY A 116 -15.63 -21.28 -10.63
N VAL A 117 -15.14 -20.77 -11.77
CA VAL A 117 -15.06 -19.33 -12.03
C VAL A 117 -16.44 -18.68 -12.02
N LYS A 118 -17.42 -19.25 -12.74
CA LYS A 118 -18.80 -18.70 -12.80
C LYS A 118 -19.49 -18.70 -11.43
N ASN A 119 -19.22 -19.70 -10.60
CA ASN A 119 -19.80 -19.86 -9.28
C ASN A 119 -18.93 -19.29 -8.16
N PHE A 120 -17.87 -18.55 -8.50
CA PHE A 120 -16.82 -18.14 -7.57
C PHE A 120 -17.37 -17.49 -6.30
N ASP A 121 -18.29 -16.53 -6.42
CA ASP A 121 -18.81 -15.79 -5.27
C ASP A 121 -19.54 -16.71 -4.27
N LYS A 122 -20.32 -17.68 -4.78
CA LYS A 122 -21.03 -18.66 -3.94
C LYS A 122 -20.07 -19.63 -3.27
N ILE A 123 -19.04 -20.06 -3.99
CA ILE A 123 -17.97 -20.93 -3.46
C ILE A 123 -17.24 -20.19 -2.34
N LEU A 124 -16.79 -18.96 -2.61
CA LEU A 124 -16.08 -18.11 -1.66
C LEU A 124 -16.85 -17.91 -0.34
N ASP A 125 -18.17 -17.77 -0.40
CA ASP A 125 -19.00 -17.65 0.81
C ASP A 125 -18.99 -18.92 1.67
N ALA A 126 -19.02 -20.09 1.04
CA ALA A 126 -19.03 -21.37 1.74
C ALA A 126 -17.63 -21.84 2.22
N SER A 127 -16.56 -21.38 1.57
CA SER A 127 -15.17 -21.76 1.87
C SER A 127 -14.57 -20.98 3.05
N ASP A 128 -13.51 -21.52 3.65
CA ASP A 128 -12.66 -20.76 4.60
C ASP A 128 -11.50 -20.06 3.87
N GLY A 129 -11.11 -20.61 2.71
CA GLY A 129 -10.16 -19.98 1.81
C GLY A 129 -10.34 -20.42 0.35
N ILE A 130 -9.64 -19.73 -0.52
CA ILE A 130 -9.56 -19.98 -1.95
C ILE A 130 -8.12 -20.29 -2.34
N MET A 131 -7.95 -21.20 -3.29
CA MET A 131 -6.68 -21.43 -3.97
C MET A 131 -6.92 -21.34 -5.48
N ILE A 132 -6.17 -20.50 -6.19
CA ILE A 132 -6.23 -20.48 -7.65
C ILE A 132 -5.30 -21.55 -8.22
N GLY A 133 -5.86 -22.60 -8.83
CA GLY A 133 -5.09 -23.65 -9.48
C GLY A 133 -4.78 -23.26 -10.92
N ARG A 134 -3.79 -22.40 -11.13
CA ARG A 134 -3.49 -21.79 -12.45
C ARG A 134 -3.21 -22.80 -13.55
N GLY A 135 -2.53 -23.91 -13.24
CA GLY A 135 -2.24 -24.97 -14.20
C GLY A 135 -3.50 -25.61 -14.80
N ASP A 136 -4.41 -26.10 -13.95
CA ASP A 136 -5.68 -26.68 -14.40
C ASP A 136 -6.62 -25.60 -14.98
N LEU A 137 -6.66 -24.42 -14.37
CA LEU A 137 -7.49 -23.31 -14.82
C LEU A 137 -7.08 -22.83 -16.22
N ALA A 138 -5.78 -22.79 -16.52
CA ALA A 138 -5.23 -22.45 -17.84
C ALA A 138 -5.71 -23.39 -18.96
N ASN A 139 -6.15 -24.61 -18.62
CA ASN A 139 -6.77 -25.52 -19.59
C ASN A 139 -8.27 -25.26 -19.78
N ALA A 140 -8.93 -24.58 -18.83
CA ALA A 140 -10.37 -24.34 -18.83
C ALA A 140 -10.77 -22.94 -19.37
N VAL A 141 -9.86 -21.96 -19.29
CA VAL A 141 -10.05 -20.56 -19.74
C VAL A 141 -8.86 -20.10 -20.61
N SER A 142 -8.94 -18.90 -21.19
CA SER A 142 -7.78 -18.38 -21.93
C SER A 142 -6.61 -18.14 -20.99
N LEU A 143 -5.38 -18.37 -21.44
CA LEU A 143 -4.17 -18.03 -20.66
C LEU A 143 -4.15 -16.54 -20.26
N ALA A 144 -4.69 -15.68 -21.12
CA ALA A 144 -4.81 -14.25 -20.85
C ALA A 144 -5.83 -13.91 -19.75
N ASP A 145 -6.75 -14.83 -19.43
CA ASP A 145 -7.74 -14.65 -18.36
C ASP A 145 -7.14 -14.95 -16.98
N ILE A 146 -6.03 -15.68 -16.89
CA ILE A 146 -5.44 -16.08 -15.60
C ILE A 146 -5.02 -14.88 -14.75
N PRO A 147 -4.25 -13.88 -15.27
CA PRO A 147 -3.88 -12.71 -14.47
C PRO A 147 -5.06 -11.89 -13.93
N PRO A 148 -6.08 -11.50 -14.72
CA PRO A 148 -7.22 -10.76 -14.19
C PRO A 148 -8.06 -11.59 -13.21
N LEU A 149 -8.27 -12.89 -13.46
CA LEU A 149 -8.98 -13.77 -12.52
C LEU A 149 -8.25 -13.90 -11.18
N GLN A 150 -6.91 -14.04 -11.20
CA GLN A 150 -6.13 -14.03 -9.96
C GLN A 150 -6.37 -12.74 -9.17
N LYS A 151 -6.25 -11.57 -9.81
CA LYS A 151 -6.46 -10.28 -9.14
C LYS A 151 -7.87 -10.15 -8.58
N GLU A 152 -8.88 -10.57 -9.33
CA GLU A 152 -10.27 -10.55 -8.89
C GLU A 152 -10.48 -11.46 -7.67
N PHE A 153 -10.02 -12.72 -7.74
CA PHE A 153 -10.19 -13.70 -6.68
C PHE A 153 -9.45 -13.29 -5.40
N THR A 154 -8.22 -12.78 -5.52
CA THR A 154 -7.48 -12.25 -4.37
C THR A 154 -8.25 -11.11 -3.71
N LYS A 155 -8.68 -10.11 -4.49
CA LYS A 155 -9.41 -8.94 -3.97
C LYS A 155 -10.71 -9.34 -3.27
N LYS A 156 -11.53 -10.16 -3.91
CA LYS A 156 -12.80 -10.63 -3.33
C LYS A 156 -12.58 -11.46 -2.07
N SER A 157 -11.55 -12.31 -2.04
CA SER A 157 -11.20 -13.11 -0.86
C SER A 157 -10.79 -12.23 0.31
N LEU A 158 -9.93 -11.24 0.08
CA LEU A 158 -9.49 -10.28 1.10
C LEU A 158 -10.65 -9.47 1.67
N LEU A 159 -11.56 -8.98 0.82
CA LEU A 159 -12.74 -8.23 1.26
C LEU A 159 -13.66 -9.06 2.17
N LYS A 160 -13.77 -10.37 1.92
CA LYS A 160 -14.53 -11.30 2.76
C LYS A 160 -13.71 -11.93 3.89
N GLN A 161 -12.48 -11.46 4.11
CA GLN A 161 -11.55 -11.97 5.12
C GLN A 161 -11.30 -13.49 5.00
N LYS A 162 -11.32 -14.01 3.77
CA LYS A 162 -11.05 -15.42 3.47
C LYS A 162 -9.58 -15.60 3.09
N PHE A 163 -9.02 -16.75 3.45
CA PHE A 163 -7.63 -17.07 3.12
C PHE A 163 -7.48 -17.21 1.59
N PHE A 164 -6.34 -16.80 1.03
CA PHE A 164 -6.12 -16.85 -0.41
C PHE A 164 -4.73 -17.38 -0.72
N VAL A 165 -4.67 -18.34 -1.66
CA VAL A 165 -3.42 -18.99 -2.10
C VAL A 165 -3.24 -18.80 -3.59
N ALA A 166 -2.12 -18.19 -3.98
CA ALA A 166 -1.62 -18.25 -5.35
C ALA A 166 -0.83 -19.55 -5.54
N ALA A 167 -1.21 -20.37 -6.53
CA ALA A 167 -0.71 -21.72 -6.66
C ALA A 167 -0.38 -22.11 -8.10
N THR A 168 0.45 -23.14 -8.23
CA THR A 168 0.97 -23.77 -9.47
C THR A 168 1.90 -22.86 -10.29
N GLU A 169 2.96 -23.44 -10.84
CA GLU A 169 3.94 -22.76 -11.70
C GLU A 169 4.54 -21.44 -11.16
N MET A 170 4.65 -21.29 -9.84
CA MET A 170 5.24 -20.10 -9.24
C MET A 170 6.73 -19.98 -9.60
N MET A 171 7.44 -21.11 -9.66
CA MET A 171 8.85 -21.19 -10.07
C MET A 171 9.14 -22.50 -10.83
N LEU A 172 8.25 -22.94 -11.72
CA LEU A 172 8.29 -24.24 -12.39
C LEU A 172 9.66 -24.58 -13.01
N SER A 173 10.38 -23.60 -13.56
CA SER A 173 11.70 -23.78 -14.16
C SER A 173 12.72 -24.35 -13.16
N MET A 174 12.50 -24.14 -11.85
CA MET A 174 13.32 -24.67 -10.78
C MET A 174 13.20 -26.19 -10.57
N THR A 175 12.24 -26.84 -11.22
CA THR A 175 12.24 -28.31 -11.34
C THR A 175 13.50 -28.83 -12.03
N LYS A 176 14.05 -28.06 -12.98
CA LYS A 176 15.21 -28.45 -13.81
C LYS A 176 16.41 -27.53 -13.63
N LYS A 177 16.23 -26.28 -13.21
CA LYS A 177 17.28 -25.26 -13.07
C LYS A 177 17.46 -24.86 -11.60
N ASN A 178 18.66 -24.44 -11.21
CA ASN A 178 18.92 -23.98 -9.84
C ASN A 178 18.55 -22.50 -9.60
N LYS A 179 17.99 -21.82 -10.60
CA LYS A 179 17.52 -20.43 -10.53
C LYS A 179 16.22 -20.27 -11.33
N PRO A 180 15.25 -19.48 -10.82
CA PRO A 180 14.04 -19.14 -11.57
C PRO A 180 14.34 -18.11 -12.65
N THR A 181 13.38 -17.94 -13.55
CA THR A 181 13.34 -16.87 -14.54
C THR A 181 12.93 -15.53 -13.90
N ARG A 182 13.19 -14.42 -14.58
CA ARG A 182 12.72 -13.09 -14.13
C ARG A 182 11.19 -13.01 -14.05
N ALA A 183 10.49 -13.70 -14.96
CA ALA A 183 9.04 -13.75 -14.98
C ALA A 183 8.47 -14.44 -13.73
N GLU A 184 9.02 -15.59 -13.35
CA GLU A 184 8.63 -16.33 -12.14
C GLU A 184 8.92 -15.53 -10.86
N VAL A 185 10.07 -14.86 -10.78
CA VAL A 185 10.38 -13.95 -9.66
C VAL A 185 9.33 -12.84 -9.55
N ASN A 186 8.96 -12.23 -10.67
CA ASN A 186 7.96 -11.17 -10.69
C ASN A 186 6.56 -11.68 -10.37
N ASP A 187 6.21 -12.89 -10.78
CA ASP A 187 4.94 -13.53 -10.50
C ASP A 187 4.77 -13.80 -8.99
N VAL A 188 5.79 -14.38 -8.35
CA VAL A 188 5.81 -14.54 -6.87
C VAL A 188 5.67 -13.19 -6.17
N ALA A 189 6.47 -12.19 -6.56
CA ALA A 189 6.41 -10.86 -5.95
C ALA A 189 5.03 -10.20 -6.14
N THR A 190 4.43 -10.34 -7.32
CA THR A 190 3.11 -9.80 -7.64
C THR A 190 2.02 -10.46 -6.79
N ALA A 191 2.08 -11.77 -6.60
CA ALA A 191 1.13 -12.46 -5.70
C ALA A 191 1.20 -11.92 -4.26
N VAL A 192 2.41 -11.60 -3.77
CA VAL A 192 2.60 -10.96 -2.46
C VAL A 192 2.04 -9.52 -2.46
N PHE A 193 2.34 -8.72 -3.50
CA PHE A 193 1.83 -7.35 -3.62
C PHE A 193 0.30 -7.27 -3.70
N ASP A 194 -0.32 -8.26 -4.35
CA ASP A 194 -1.78 -8.37 -4.44
C ASP A 194 -2.42 -8.80 -3.10
N GLY A 195 -1.61 -9.18 -2.10
CA GLY A 195 -2.06 -9.55 -0.76
C GLY A 195 -2.38 -11.03 -0.57
N SER A 196 -1.78 -11.92 -1.36
CA SER A 196 -1.95 -13.37 -1.16
C SER A 196 -1.47 -13.79 0.23
N HIS A 197 -2.23 -14.62 0.92
CA HIS A 197 -1.86 -15.12 2.25
C HIS A 197 -0.84 -16.25 2.18
N ALA A 198 -0.79 -16.96 1.06
CA ALA A 198 0.24 -17.96 0.78
C ALA A 198 0.55 -18.05 -0.71
N VAL A 199 1.77 -18.53 -0.99
CA VAL A 199 2.19 -19.00 -2.31
C VAL A 199 2.57 -20.48 -2.22
N MET A 200 2.28 -21.24 -3.27
CA MET A 200 2.45 -22.70 -3.27
C MET A 200 3.47 -23.19 -4.29
N LEU A 201 4.40 -24.03 -3.81
CA LEU A 201 5.31 -24.84 -4.62
C LEU A 201 4.71 -26.23 -4.81
N SER A 202 4.59 -26.63 -6.07
CA SER A 202 3.96 -27.87 -6.53
C SER A 202 5.05 -28.86 -6.97
N GLU A 203 5.35 -28.91 -8.26
CA GLU A 203 6.34 -29.80 -8.85
C GLU A 203 7.75 -29.47 -8.38
N GLU A 204 8.03 -28.19 -8.12
CA GLU A 204 9.34 -27.66 -7.77
C GLU A 204 9.93 -28.37 -6.54
N THR A 205 9.09 -28.66 -5.55
CA THR A 205 9.48 -29.34 -4.31
C THR A 205 9.12 -30.82 -4.29
N ALA A 206 8.11 -31.24 -5.05
CA ALA A 206 7.68 -32.64 -5.07
C ALA A 206 8.64 -33.53 -5.88
N ILE A 207 9.04 -33.08 -7.08
CA ILE A 207 9.83 -33.86 -8.03
C ILE A 207 11.06 -33.10 -8.58
N GLY A 208 11.19 -31.81 -8.29
CA GLY A 208 12.27 -30.97 -8.78
C GLY A 208 13.66 -31.38 -8.29
N LYS A 209 14.69 -31.04 -9.08
CA LYS A 209 16.10 -31.30 -8.73
C LYS A 209 16.63 -30.43 -7.58
N TYR A 210 15.99 -29.27 -7.33
CA TYR A 210 16.48 -28.26 -6.39
C TYR A 210 15.42 -27.84 -5.35
N PRO A 211 14.83 -28.79 -4.59
CA PRO A 211 13.69 -28.50 -3.71
C PRO A 211 14.07 -27.58 -2.53
N VAL A 212 15.31 -27.67 -2.03
CA VAL A 212 15.80 -26.84 -0.93
C VAL A 212 16.05 -25.40 -1.40
N GLU A 213 16.72 -25.25 -2.54
CA GLU A 213 17.04 -23.97 -3.15
C GLU A 213 15.77 -23.22 -3.56
N THR A 214 14.76 -23.95 -4.06
CA THR A 214 13.45 -23.37 -4.40
C THR A 214 12.81 -22.69 -3.19
N ILE A 215 12.77 -23.34 -2.02
CA ILE A 215 12.21 -22.74 -0.80
C ILE A 215 13.02 -21.50 -0.39
N LYS A 216 14.35 -21.58 -0.47
CA LYS A 216 15.25 -20.46 -0.13
C LYS A 216 14.97 -19.23 -1.01
N ILE A 217 14.86 -19.42 -2.31
CA ILE A 217 14.61 -18.33 -3.26
C ILE A 217 13.20 -17.78 -3.08
N MET A 218 12.18 -18.64 -2.93
CA MET A 218 10.80 -18.22 -2.65
C MET A 218 10.74 -17.29 -1.43
N LYS A 219 11.42 -17.68 -0.34
CA LYS A 219 11.50 -16.91 0.89
C LYS A 219 12.15 -15.53 0.68
N ASP A 220 13.27 -15.48 -0.05
CA ASP A 220 13.97 -14.21 -0.32
C ASP A 220 13.10 -13.24 -1.13
N ILE A 221 12.35 -13.75 -2.12
CA ILE A 221 11.41 -12.93 -2.90
C ILE A 221 10.31 -12.36 -2.00
N ILE A 222 9.69 -13.21 -1.17
CA ILE A 222 8.63 -12.80 -0.23
C ILE A 222 9.17 -11.76 0.76
N ASP A 223 10.29 -12.02 1.42
CA ASP A 223 10.87 -11.12 2.42
C ASP A 223 11.19 -9.73 1.82
N LYS A 224 11.68 -9.67 0.57
CA LYS A 224 11.92 -8.42 -0.15
C LYS A 224 10.63 -7.71 -0.55
N ALA A 225 9.63 -8.44 -1.05
CA ALA A 225 8.34 -7.87 -1.44
C ALA A 225 7.60 -7.29 -0.22
N GLU A 226 7.56 -8.01 0.90
CA GLU A 226 6.96 -7.55 2.15
C GLU A 226 7.68 -6.34 2.74
N LYS A 227 9.02 -6.33 2.70
CA LYS A 227 9.82 -5.17 3.13
C LYS A 227 9.48 -3.91 2.32
N TRP A 228 9.24 -4.07 1.01
CA TRP A 228 8.83 -2.95 0.17
C TRP A 228 7.43 -2.44 0.54
N LEU A 229 6.46 -3.33 0.74
CA LEU A 229 5.11 -2.97 1.20
C LEU A 229 5.15 -2.22 2.53
N HIS A 230 5.96 -2.68 3.49
CA HIS A 230 6.09 -2.04 4.80
C HIS A 230 6.65 -0.62 4.75
N LYS A 231 7.63 -0.37 3.87
CA LYS A 231 8.17 0.99 3.71
C LYS A 231 7.09 1.95 3.22
N LYS A 232 6.21 1.49 2.32
CA LYS A 232 5.07 2.26 1.82
C LYS A 232 4.01 2.48 2.91
N ASP A 233 3.63 1.44 3.65
CA ASP A 233 2.62 1.52 4.70
C ASP A 233 3.01 2.45 5.86
N LEU A 234 4.28 2.48 6.27
CA LEU A 234 4.74 3.32 7.37
C LEU A 234 4.64 4.82 7.03
N VAL A 235 4.96 5.18 5.78
CA VAL A 235 4.76 6.54 5.26
C VAL A 235 3.27 6.91 5.28
N ASP A 236 2.42 6.00 4.80
CA ASP A 236 0.98 6.23 4.76
C ASP A 236 0.35 6.31 6.16
N GLN A 237 0.85 5.52 7.12
CA GLN A 237 0.40 5.56 8.51
C GLN A 237 0.83 6.84 9.23
N LYS A 238 2.08 7.29 9.06
CA LYS A 238 2.54 8.55 9.66
C LYS A 238 1.67 9.70 9.17
N ILE A 239 1.46 9.82 7.86
CA ILE A 239 0.59 10.91 7.33
C ILE A 239 -0.87 10.76 7.76
N LYS A 240 -1.41 9.54 7.87
CA LYS A 240 -2.76 9.35 8.44
C LYS A 240 -2.85 9.79 9.90
N GLN A 241 -1.80 9.58 10.71
CA GLN A 241 -1.73 10.13 12.06
C GLN A 241 -1.70 11.65 12.05
N GLU A 242 -0.87 12.26 11.19
CA GLU A 242 -0.78 13.72 11.05
C GLU A 242 -2.10 14.38 10.62
N LEU A 243 -2.83 13.72 9.72
CA LEU A 243 -4.18 14.14 9.30
C LEU A 243 -5.19 14.10 10.46
N ASN A 244 -5.00 13.21 11.44
CA ASN A 244 -5.88 13.10 12.60
C ASN A 244 -5.54 14.12 13.69
N LEU A 245 -4.26 14.48 13.86
CA LEU A 245 -3.80 15.46 14.85
C LEU A 245 -4.30 16.88 14.54
N ARG A 246 -4.53 17.19 13.25
CA ARG A 246 -5.01 18.49 12.76
C ARG A 246 -4.18 19.69 13.26
N GLU A 247 -2.87 19.53 13.35
CA GLU A 247 -1.97 20.61 13.73
C GLU A 247 -1.96 21.74 12.69
N PHE A 248 -1.58 22.93 13.11
CA PHE A 248 -1.49 24.08 12.22
C PHE A 248 -0.20 24.03 11.41
N ARG A 249 -0.32 23.77 10.11
CA ARG A 249 0.82 23.70 9.19
C ARG A 249 0.72 24.72 8.07
N VAL A 250 1.84 25.24 7.61
CA VAL A 250 1.90 26.21 6.51
C VAL A 250 2.28 25.50 5.21
N ALA A 251 1.35 25.41 4.26
CA ALA A 251 1.69 25.01 2.90
C ALA A 251 2.45 26.14 2.19
N ILE A 252 3.57 25.83 1.54
CA ILE A 252 4.32 26.79 0.73
C ILE A 252 4.39 26.29 -0.71
N PHE A 253 3.67 26.98 -1.60
CA PHE A 253 3.64 26.73 -3.03
C PHE A 253 4.57 27.67 -3.78
N GLY A 254 5.23 27.20 -4.83
CA GLY A 254 6.18 28.03 -5.57
C GLY A 254 6.85 27.31 -6.73
N SER A 255 7.58 28.08 -7.55
CA SER A 255 8.21 27.56 -8.76
C SER A 255 9.36 26.58 -8.48
N ALA A 256 9.33 25.45 -9.19
CA ALA A 256 10.42 24.47 -9.21
C ALA A 256 11.66 24.94 -10.03
N ARG A 257 11.56 26.06 -10.75
CA ARG A 257 12.57 26.52 -11.72
C ARG A 257 13.52 27.59 -11.16
N ILE A 258 13.25 28.12 -9.97
CA ILE A 258 14.06 29.17 -9.35
C ILE A 258 15.39 28.58 -8.85
N LYS A 259 16.49 29.32 -9.02
CA LYS A 259 17.84 28.89 -8.60
C LYS A 259 18.23 29.49 -7.25
N LYS A 260 19.21 28.88 -6.57
CA LYS A 260 19.65 29.27 -5.21
C LYS A 260 20.13 30.72 -5.08
N ASN A 261 20.67 31.30 -6.15
CA ASN A 261 21.14 32.69 -6.19
C ASN A 261 20.02 33.72 -6.47
N ASP A 262 18.79 33.27 -6.72
CA ASP A 262 17.66 34.15 -6.98
C ASP A 262 17.14 34.79 -5.69
N LYS A 263 16.67 36.03 -5.79
CA LYS A 263 16.07 36.76 -4.66
C LYS A 263 14.84 36.04 -4.10
N LEU A 264 14.03 35.42 -4.96
CA LEU A 264 12.85 34.65 -4.54
C LEU A 264 13.22 33.40 -3.77
N TYR A 265 14.35 32.76 -4.10
CA TYR A 265 14.86 31.63 -3.33
C TYR A 265 15.19 32.07 -1.91
N ARG A 266 15.96 33.16 -1.77
CA ARG A 266 16.34 33.72 -0.48
C ARG A 266 15.13 34.17 0.33
N GLN A 267 14.19 34.85 -0.31
CA GLN A 267 12.93 35.27 0.31
C GLN A 267 12.14 34.07 0.87
N THR A 268 12.01 33.01 0.08
CA THR A 268 11.31 31.78 0.50
C THR A 268 12.03 31.09 1.66
N PHE A 269 13.37 31.02 1.58
CA PHE A 269 14.21 30.47 2.65
C PHE A 269 14.04 31.26 3.95
N ASP A 270 14.13 32.59 3.90
CA ASP A 270 14.06 33.44 5.09
C ASP A 270 12.66 33.38 5.74
N LEU A 271 11.58 33.37 4.93
CA LEU A 271 10.22 33.19 5.45
C LEU A 271 10.06 31.83 6.15
N ALA A 272 10.47 30.75 5.49
CA ALA A 272 10.37 29.40 6.06
C ALA A 272 11.22 29.24 7.33
N LYS A 273 12.36 29.93 7.41
CA LYS A 273 13.20 29.99 8.61
C LYS A 273 12.48 30.64 9.79
N GLU A 274 11.78 31.76 9.57
CA GLU A 274 10.98 32.38 10.63
C GLU A 274 9.79 31.50 11.04
N ILE A 275 9.17 30.77 10.11
CA ILE A 275 8.13 29.79 10.43
C ILE A 275 8.70 28.67 11.33
N GLY A 276 9.85 28.09 10.97
CA GLY A 276 10.52 27.05 11.77
C GLY A 276 10.94 27.53 13.16
N LYS A 277 11.43 28.77 13.30
CA LYS A 277 11.73 29.37 14.62
C LYS A 277 10.52 29.46 15.55
N ASN A 278 9.31 29.50 14.99
CA ASN A 278 8.07 29.54 15.74
C ASN A 278 7.51 28.13 16.02
N ASN A 279 8.27 27.06 15.71
CA ASN A 279 7.88 25.66 15.84
C ASN A 279 6.59 25.34 15.07
N ILE A 280 6.48 25.86 13.85
CA ILE A 280 5.34 25.61 12.97
C ILE A 280 5.81 24.71 11.83
N ASP A 281 5.08 23.63 11.59
CA ASP A 281 5.35 22.72 10.48
C ASP A 281 5.12 23.39 9.12
N ILE A 282 5.89 22.93 8.12
CA ILE A 282 5.67 23.32 6.73
C ILE A 282 5.31 22.13 5.85
N VAL A 283 4.51 22.39 4.81
CA VAL A 283 4.16 21.40 3.78
C VAL A 283 4.54 21.94 2.42
N THR A 284 5.45 21.25 1.72
CA THR A 284 5.86 21.63 0.36
C THR A 284 5.71 20.45 -0.60
N GLY A 285 5.97 20.69 -1.89
CA GLY A 285 6.07 19.60 -2.86
C GLY A 285 7.37 18.78 -2.78
N GLY A 286 8.32 19.17 -1.92
CA GLY A 286 9.58 18.47 -1.72
C GLY A 286 10.55 18.47 -2.89
N GLY A 287 10.23 19.16 -3.99
CA GLY A 287 11.03 19.22 -5.21
C GLY A 287 12.10 20.34 -5.22
N PRO A 288 12.68 20.65 -6.40
CA PRO A 288 13.68 21.70 -6.54
C PRO A 288 13.07 23.11 -6.46
N GLY A 289 13.91 24.13 -6.59
CA GLY A 289 13.50 25.53 -6.61
C GLY A 289 13.01 26.04 -5.26
N LEU A 290 11.84 26.68 -5.24
CA LEU A 290 11.33 27.30 -4.02
C LEU A 290 10.91 26.27 -2.96
N MET A 291 10.60 25.03 -3.36
CA MET A 291 10.26 23.95 -2.43
C MET A 291 11.46 23.61 -1.52
N ILE A 292 12.61 23.26 -2.11
CA ILE A 292 13.84 23.02 -1.32
C ILE A 292 14.33 24.27 -0.60
N ALA A 293 14.09 25.47 -1.13
CA ALA A 293 14.36 26.72 -0.41
C ALA A 293 13.57 26.78 0.90
N ALA A 294 12.27 26.51 0.85
CA ALA A 294 11.41 26.45 2.03
C ALA A 294 11.86 25.36 3.02
N ASN A 295 12.09 24.12 2.54
CA ASN A 295 12.50 23.02 3.42
C ASN A 295 13.85 23.30 4.11
N SER A 296 14.84 23.81 3.37
CA SER A 296 16.14 24.17 3.93
C SER A 296 16.09 25.39 4.86
N GLY A 297 15.19 26.34 4.60
CA GLY A 297 14.96 27.50 5.46
C GLY A 297 14.35 27.11 6.79
N HIS A 298 13.28 26.31 6.74
CA HIS A 298 12.61 25.76 7.93
C HIS A 298 13.58 24.96 8.80
N ALA A 299 14.35 24.04 8.22
CA ALA A 299 15.39 23.29 8.94
C ALA A 299 16.48 24.20 9.57
N ALA A 300 16.76 25.36 8.97
CA ALA A 300 17.70 26.33 9.54
C ALA A 300 17.08 27.18 10.69
N GLY A 301 15.76 27.19 10.80
CA GLY A 301 14.99 27.89 11.83
C GLY A 301 14.67 26.99 13.03
N ASP A 302 14.33 25.73 12.78
CA ASP A 302 13.98 24.75 13.80
C ASP A 302 15.22 24.05 14.39
N LYS A 303 15.88 24.74 15.32
CA LYS A 303 17.11 24.22 15.96
C LYS A 303 16.85 23.11 16.99
N ASP A 304 15.64 23.03 17.52
CA ASP A 304 15.26 22.11 18.59
C ASP A 304 14.56 20.85 18.05
N ASN A 305 14.34 20.75 16.73
CA ASN A 305 13.53 19.72 16.07
C ASN A 305 12.12 19.62 16.67
N LYS A 306 11.47 20.78 16.84
CA LYS A 306 10.12 20.90 17.42
C LYS A 306 9.02 20.99 16.38
N SER A 307 9.37 21.00 15.09
CA SER A 307 8.46 21.03 13.96
C SER A 307 8.97 20.14 12.82
N ASP A 308 8.07 19.68 11.97
CA ASP A 308 8.39 18.80 10.85
C ASP A 308 8.26 19.53 9.50
N SER A 309 9.14 19.18 8.55
CA SER A 309 9.06 19.61 7.16
C SER A 309 8.58 18.46 6.25
N PHE A 310 7.38 18.66 5.68
CA PHE A 310 6.68 17.68 4.87
C PHE A 310 6.94 17.89 3.37
N GLY A 311 7.09 16.79 2.64
CA GLY A 311 7.24 16.74 1.19
C GLY A 311 6.19 15.85 0.54
N LEU A 312 5.14 16.46 -0.02
CA LEU A 312 4.14 15.77 -0.83
C LEU A 312 4.59 15.79 -2.29
N ARG A 313 5.32 14.76 -2.70
CA ARG A 313 5.98 14.67 -4.01
C ARG A 313 5.05 14.05 -5.04
N ILE A 314 5.25 14.39 -6.31
CA ILE A 314 4.52 13.77 -7.44
C ILE A 314 5.50 12.93 -8.25
N THR A 315 5.17 11.67 -8.52
CA THR A 315 5.97 10.79 -9.37
C THR A 315 5.93 11.32 -10.81
N LEU A 316 7.09 11.70 -11.35
CA LEU A 316 7.24 12.15 -12.74
C LEU A 316 8.28 11.28 -13.47
N PRO A 317 8.21 11.18 -14.81
CA PRO A 317 9.12 10.32 -15.59
C PRO A 317 10.60 10.71 -15.49
N TRP A 318 10.89 11.96 -15.14
CA TRP A 318 12.24 12.46 -14.91
C TRP A 318 12.56 12.43 -13.41
N GLU A 319 13.73 11.87 -13.10
CA GLU A 319 14.21 11.62 -11.74
C GLU A 319 14.16 12.89 -10.86
N ILE A 320 13.50 12.76 -9.70
CA ILE A 320 13.41 13.83 -8.71
C ILE A 320 14.61 13.68 -7.79
N LYS A 321 15.54 14.64 -7.82
CA LYS A 321 16.65 14.72 -6.86
C LYS A 321 16.10 14.69 -5.44
N ASP A 322 16.72 13.91 -4.57
CA ASP A 322 16.28 13.79 -3.18
C ASP A 322 16.51 15.11 -2.43
N ASN A 323 15.48 15.52 -1.68
CA ASN A 323 15.53 16.68 -0.80
C ASN A 323 15.78 16.17 0.63
N GLN A 324 16.97 16.49 1.14
CA GLN A 324 17.46 15.98 2.43
C GLN A 324 16.84 16.66 3.65
N TYR A 325 16.16 17.81 3.47
CA TYR A 325 15.52 18.60 4.54
C TYR A 325 14.06 18.21 4.77
N LEU A 326 13.71 16.97 4.45
CA LEU A 326 12.35 16.46 4.55
C LEU A 326 12.33 15.31 5.53
N GLU A 327 11.68 15.52 6.67
CA GLU A 327 11.47 14.54 7.73
C GLU A 327 10.31 13.59 7.37
N ILE A 328 9.30 14.11 6.66
CA ILE A 328 8.12 13.36 6.24
C ILE A 328 7.93 13.49 4.73
N LYS A 329 7.86 12.36 4.02
CA LYS A 329 7.76 12.31 2.55
C LYS A 329 6.60 11.42 2.14
N LYS A 330 5.79 11.84 1.18
CA LYS A 330 4.82 10.97 0.49
C LYS A 330 4.79 11.23 -1.00
N ASP A 331 4.86 10.14 -1.74
CA ASP A 331 4.81 10.14 -3.19
C ASP A 331 3.39 9.88 -3.67
N PHE A 332 2.97 10.66 -4.66
CA PHE A 332 1.66 10.55 -5.30
C PHE A 332 1.83 10.30 -6.79
N ASP A 333 0.95 9.46 -7.35
CA ASP A 333 0.91 9.22 -8.80
C ASP A 333 -0.15 10.07 -9.50
N LYS A 334 -1.00 10.78 -8.74
CA LYS A 334 -2.07 11.65 -9.24
C LYS A 334 -2.00 13.02 -8.59
N PHE A 335 -2.05 14.07 -9.40
CA PHE A 335 -2.07 15.46 -8.92
C PHE A 335 -3.28 15.77 -8.04
N SER A 336 -4.47 15.26 -8.37
CA SER A 336 -5.69 15.46 -7.57
C SER A 336 -5.51 14.97 -6.12
N ASN A 337 -5.06 13.72 -5.96
CA ASN A 337 -4.85 13.12 -4.64
C ASN A 337 -3.76 13.88 -3.88
N ARG A 338 -2.70 14.35 -4.56
CA ARG A 338 -1.66 15.17 -3.93
C ARG A 338 -2.23 16.48 -3.38
N LEU A 339 -3.03 17.18 -4.18
CA LEU A 339 -3.65 18.45 -3.80
C LEU A 339 -4.60 18.28 -2.61
N ASP A 340 -5.35 17.17 -2.55
CA ASP A 340 -6.21 16.85 -1.41
C ASP A 340 -5.43 16.77 -0.09
N TYR A 341 -4.24 16.16 -0.11
CA TYR A 341 -3.40 16.06 1.08
C TYR A 341 -2.79 17.38 1.50
N PHE A 342 -2.40 18.26 0.56
CA PHE A 342 -1.99 19.63 0.91
C PHE A 342 -3.09 20.30 1.70
N MET A 343 -4.31 20.27 1.19
CA MET A 343 -5.40 21.00 1.81
C MET A 343 -5.86 20.39 3.13
N ALA A 344 -5.79 19.07 3.27
CA ALA A 344 -6.14 18.43 4.52
C ALA A 344 -5.09 18.63 5.63
N LEU A 345 -3.81 18.84 5.27
CA LEU A 345 -2.72 19.01 6.23
C LEU A 345 -2.49 20.47 6.64
N SER A 346 -2.92 21.44 5.83
CA SER A 346 -2.52 22.84 6.00
C SER A 346 -3.56 23.69 6.72
N GLY A 347 -3.10 24.43 7.73
CA GLY A 347 -3.85 25.48 8.44
C GLY A 347 -3.64 26.88 7.85
N ALA A 348 -2.68 27.05 6.95
CA ALA A 348 -2.42 28.25 6.16
C ALA A 348 -1.73 27.90 4.83
N VAL A 349 -1.88 28.76 3.81
CA VAL A 349 -1.23 28.60 2.50
C VAL A 349 -0.47 29.87 2.16
N VAL A 350 0.79 29.73 1.76
CA VAL A 350 1.61 30.79 1.16
C VAL A 350 1.86 30.43 -0.30
N VAL A 351 1.51 31.35 -1.19
CA VAL A 351 1.70 31.22 -2.64
C VAL A 351 2.84 32.14 -3.05
N MET A 352 4.04 31.56 -3.16
CA MET A 352 5.22 32.23 -3.70
C MET A 352 5.11 32.38 -5.22
N PRO A 353 5.84 33.32 -5.85
CA PRO A 353 5.80 33.48 -7.30
C PRO A 353 6.09 32.17 -8.06
N GLY A 354 5.25 31.85 -9.04
CA GLY A 354 5.40 30.64 -9.83
C GLY A 354 4.56 30.58 -11.10
N GLY A 355 4.57 29.42 -11.74
CA GLY A 355 3.89 29.18 -13.02
C GLY A 355 2.57 28.41 -12.85
N ILE A 356 2.19 27.64 -13.87
CA ILE A 356 0.91 26.92 -13.94
C ILE A 356 0.65 26.05 -12.70
N GLY A 357 1.64 25.29 -12.22
CA GLY A 357 1.47 24.44 -11.04
C GLY A 357 1.14 25.24 -9.77
N THR A 358 1.80 26.37 -9.58
CA THR A 358 1.54 27.27 -8.44
C THR A 358 0.18 27.95 -8.56
N CYS A 359 -0.24 28.34 -9.77
CA CYS A 359 -1.59 28.85 -10.01
C CYS A 359 -2.66 27.78 -9.73
N LEU A 360 -2.42 26.52 -10.14
CA LEU A 360 -3.31 25.40 -9.84
C LEU A 360 -3.47 25.22 -8.33
N GLU A 361 -2.37 25.21 -7.58
CA GLU A 361 -2.38 25.10 -6.12
C GLU A 361 -3.15 26.26 -5.46
N PHE A 362 -2.95 27.49 -5.94
CA PHE A 362 -3.73 28.66 -5.50
C PHE A 362 -5.23 28.54 -5.77
N PHE A 363 -5.62 28.27 -7.02
CA PHE A 363 -7.04 28.16 -7.37
C PHE A 363 -7.71 26.96 -6.71
N TYR A 364 -6.99 25.89 -6.45
CA TYR A 364 -7.51 24.74 -5.71
C TYR A 364 -7.81 25.09 -4.25
N ALA A 365 -6.88 25.77 -3.57
CA ALA A 365 -7.09 26.26 -2.21
C ALA A 365 -8.26 27.26 -2.14
N LEU A 366 -8.33 28.18 -3.10
CA LEU A 366 -9.43 29.15 -3.20
C LEU A 366 -10.78 28.46 -3.44
N GLN A 367 -10.85 27.52 -4.38
CA GLN A 367 -12.07 26.78 -4.68
C GLN A 367 -12.60 26.03 -3.45
N LEU A 368 -11.73 25.33 -2.71
CA LEU A 368 -12.14 24.53 -1.57
C LEU A 368 -12.59 25.39 -0.38
N THR A 369 -11.97 26.57 -0.18
CA THR A 369 -12.40 27.53 0.84
C THR A 369 -13.71 28.20 0.46
N GLN A 370 -13.87 28.60 -0.81
CA GLN A 370 -15.10 29.16 -1.37
C GLN A 370 -16.31 28.25 -1.14
N VAL A 371 -16.21 26.96 -1.49
CA VAL A 371 -17.32 26.00 -1.33
C VAL A 371 -17.42 25.40 0.08
N LYS A 372 -16.63 25.90 1.04
CA LYS A 372 -16.60 25.46 2.44
C LYS A 372 -16.34 23.96 2.60
N HIS A 373 -15.58 23.37 1.68
CA HIS A 373 -15.10 21.99 1.78
C HIS A 373 -13.92 21.87 2.76
N VAL A 374 -13.17 22.96 2.95
CA VAL A 374 -12.13 23.09 3.98
C VAL A 374 -12.44 24.29 4.89
N HIS A 375 -11.79 24.34 6.06
CA HIS A 375 -11.83 25.52 6.90
C HIS A 375 -11.29 26.75 6.15
N PRO A 376 -11.84 27.96 6.33
CA PRO A 376 -11.34 29.18 5.71
C PRO A 376 -9.96 29.55 6.27
N ILE A 377 -8.94 28.85 5.81
CA ILE A 377 -7.53 29.09 6.12
C ILE A 377 -7.04 30.34 5.37
N PRO A 378 -6.06 31.09 5.93
CA PRO A 378 -5.47 32.21 5.22
C PRO A 378 -4.70 31.73 3.98
N ILE A 379 -4.99 32.35 2.83
CA ILE A 379 -4.27 32.17 1.56
C ILE A 379 -3.46 33.45 1.29
N ILE A 380 -2.15 33.37 1.42
CA ILE A 380 -1.23 34.51 1.39
C ILE A 380 -0.50 34.53 0.05
N LEU A 381 -0.82 35.52 -0.79
CA LEU A 381 -0.21 35.74 -2.08
C LEU A 381 1.06 36.59 -1.92
N MET A 382 2.24 35.98 -2.08
CA MET A 382 3.51 36.62 -1.81
C MET A 382 4.06 37.37 -3.03
N GLY A 383 4.19 38.70 -2.89
CA GLY A 383 4.85 39.58 -3.85
C GLY A 383 3.92 40.23 -4.88
N LYS A 384 4.45 41.26 -5.56
CA LYS A 384 3.68 42.14 -6.47
C LYS A 384 3.08 41.43 -7.68
N ILE A 385 3.59 40.26 -8.07
CA ILE A 385 3.09 39.46 -9.21
C ILE A 385 1.60 39.15 -9.08
N TRP A 386 1.13 38.92 -7.86
CA TRP A 386 -0.26 38.52 -7.61
C TRP A 386 -1.25 39.67 -7.66
N LYS A 387 -0.79 40.93 -7.55
CA LYS A 387 -1.69 42.11 -7.51
C LYS A 387 -2.60 42.18 -8.73
N LYS A 388 -2.07 41.90 -9.92
CA LYS A 388 -2.86 41.91 -11.16
C LYS A 388 -3.90 40.77 -11.19
N LEU A 389 -3.52 39.58 -10.73
CA LEU A 389 -4.44 38.45 -10.66
C LEU A 389 -5.56 38.70 -9.62
N TYR A 390 -5.19 39.18 -8.44
CA TYR A 390 -6.14 39.55 -7.39
C TYR A 390 -7.08 40.68 -7.82
N ALA A 391 -6.55 41.69 -8.52
CA ALA A 391 -7.37 42.75 -9.12
C ALA A 391 -8.30 42.19 -10.21
N TRP A 392 -7.83 41.28 -11.07
CA TRP A 392 -8.67 40.62 -12.07
C TRP A 392 -9.83 39.87 -11.42
N ILE A 393 -9.61 39.13 -10.33
CA ILE A 393 -10.66 38.44 -9.55
C ILE A 393 -11.73 39.43 -9.06
N LYS A 394 -11.33 40.61 -8.56
CA LYS A 394 -12.28 41.64 -8.11
C LYS A 394 -12.99 42.36 -9.26
N GLN A 395 -12.27 42.65 -10.35
CA GLN A 395 -12.78 43.49 -11.43
C GLN A 395 -13.64 42.73 -12.43
N TYR A 396 -13.42 41.43 -12.58
CA TYR A 396 -14.14 40.60 -13.53
C TYR A 396 -15.12 39.63 -12.85
N PRO A 397 -14.72 38.44 -12.36
CA PRO A 397 -15.68 37.44 -11.90
C PRO A 397 -16.53 37.94 -10.73
N MET A 398 -16.00 38.79 -9.84
CA MET A 398 -16.80 39.37 -8.76
C MET A 398 -17.80 40.41 -9.26
N LYS A 399 -17.36 41.31 -10.15
CA LYS A 399 -18.23 42.37 -10.70
C LYS A 399 -19.41 41.81 -11.49
N VAL A 400 -19.21 40.69 -12.18
CA VAL A 400 -20.26 40.02 -12.97
C VAL A 400 -21.05 38.95 -12.18
N GLY A 401 -20.74 38.75 -10.89
CA GLY A 401 -21.48 37.84 -10.01
C GLY A 401 -21.12 36.36 -10.11
N PHE A 402 -19.97 36.01 -10.69
CA PHE A 402 -19.46 34.63 -10.68
C PHE A 402 -18.80 34.21 -9.36
N ILE A 403 -18.40 35.18 -8.53
CA ILE A 403 -17.91 34.97 -7.17
C ILE A 403 -18.50 36.03 -6.23
N SER A 404 -18.73 35.66 -4.98
CA SER A 404 -19.19 36.59 -3.94
C SER A 404 -18.00 37.38 -3.35
N PRO A 405 -18.20 38.60 -2.83
CA PRO A 405 -17.15 39.33 -2.13
C PRO A 405 -16.50 38.54 -0.99
N HIS A 406 -17.32 37.76 -0.26
CA HIS A 406 -16.87 36.93 0.86
C HIS A 406 -15.99 35.74 0.45
N ASP A 407 -16.00 35.33 -0.82
CA ASP A 407 -15.24 34.18 -1.31
C ASP A 407 -13.72 34.42 -1.29
N ILE A 408 -13.29 35.67 -1.07
CA ILE A 408 -11.89 36.07 -0.99
C ILE A 408 -11.53 36.74 0.35
N ASP A 409 -12.38 36.66 1.36
CA ASP A 409 -12.15 37.29 2.69
C ASP A 409 -10.90 36.73 3.38
N ASN A 410 -10.52 35.49 3.06
CA ASN A 410 -9.33 34.80 3.55
C ASN A 410 -8.12 34.90 2.61
N VAL A 411 -8.20 35.70 1.53
CA VAL A 411 -7.10 35.91 0.58
C VAL A 411 -6.38 37.21 0.89
N TYR A 412 -5.10 37.09 1.23
CA TYR A 412 -4.22 38.19 1.59
C TYR A 412 -3.15 38.39 0.51
N VAL A 413 -2.71 39.63 0.33
CA VAL A 413 -1.54 39.96 -0.50
C VAL A 413 -0.49 40.54 0.44
N ALA A 414 0.67 39.87 0.52
CA ALA A 414 1.82 40.34 1.29
C ALA A 414 2.93 40.75 0.32
N GLU A 415 3.62 41.85 0.58
CA GLU A 415 4.81 42.29 -0.16
C GLU A 415 6.12 41.87 0.51
N THR A 416 6.10 41.71 1.83
CA THR A 416 7.28 41.33 2.62
C THR A 416 7.10 40.03 3.41
N ASN A 417 8.20 39.46 3.89
CA ASN A 417 8.15 38.26 4.71
C ASN A 417 7.52 38.54 6.07
N GLU A 418 7.73 39.74 6.61
CA GLU A 418 7.16 40.20 7.87
C GLU A 418 5.62 40.24 7.79
N GLU A 419 5.06 40.83 6.72
CA GLU A 419 3.62 40.86 6.51
C GLU A 419 3.01 39.45 6.39
N ALA A 420 3.67 38.55 5.65
CA ALA A 420 3.23 37.18 5.53
C ALA A 420 3.29 36.44 6.87
N LEU A 421 4.38 36.62 7.63
CA LEU A 421 4.57 36.00 8.93
C LEU A 421 3.54 36.50 9.95
N ASP A 422 3.23 37.80 9.98
CA ASP A 422 2.22 38.36 10.88
C ASP A 422 0.84 37.73 10.64
N ILE A 423 0.46 37.51 9.38
CA ILE A 423 -0.80 36.85 9.03
C ILE A 423 -0.79 35.38 9.51
N ILE A 424 0.32 34.66 9.30
CA ILE A 424 0.50 33.27 9.75
C ILE A 424 0.38 33.20 11.27
N LEU A 425 1.14 34.00 12.00
CA LEU A 425 1.19 33.98 13.47
C LEU A 425 -0.14 34.39 14.09
N LYS A 426 -0.86 35.33 13.48
CA LYS A 426 -2.23 35.68 13.90
C LYS A 426 -3.16 34.47 13.85
N HIS A 427 -3.17 33.74 12.74
CA HIS A 427 -4.04 32.56 12.59
C HIS A 427 -3.56 31.37 13.43
N TYR A 428 -2.25 31.22 13.58
CA TYR A 428 -1.67 30.21 14.48
C TYR A 428 -2.07 30.45 15.94
N LYS A 429 -2.08 31.71 16.39
CA LYS A 429 -2.57 32.08 17.71
C LYS A 429 -4.05 31.73 17.89
N ILE A 430 -4.89 32.08 16.91
CA ILE A 430 -6.33 31.74 16.93
C ILE A 430 -6.53 30.21 16.95
N PHE A 431 -5.71 29.46 16.22
CA PHE A 431 -5.70 28.01 16.24
C PHE A 431 -5.40 27.46 17.63
N ASN A 432 -4.34 27.95 18.28
CA ASN A 432 -3.96 27.52 19.62
C ASN A 432 -5.00 27.91 20.68
N GLU A 433 -5.63 29.08 20.56
CA GLU A 433 -6.69 29.53 21.47
C GLU A 433 -7.98 28.69 21.34
N LYS A 434 -8.36 28.32 20.10
CA LYS A 434 -9.57 27.53 19.85
C LYS A 434 -9.37 26.03 20.02
N GLY A 435 -8.13 25.53 19.87
CA GLY A 435 -7.78 24.11 19.94
C GLY A 435 -8.70 23.25 19.05
N ALA A 436 -9.27 22.19 19.63
CA ALA A 436 -10.20 21.28 18.93
C ALA A 436 -11.43 21.99 18.32
N ASN A 437 -11.82 23.16 18.83
CA ASN A 437 -12.94 23.93 18.31
C ASN A 437 -12.59 24.75 17.05
N TYR A 438 -11.31 24.86 16.66
CA TYR A 438 -10.91 25.62 15.48
C TYR A 438 -11.60 25.10 14.21
N TYR A 439 -11.82 23.79 14.13
CA TYR A 439 -12.47 23.14 12.98
C TYR A 439 -13.93 22.72 13.23
N LYS A 440 -14.59 23.22 14.28
CA LYS A 440 -15.88 22.67 14.77
C LYS A 440 -17.02 22.77 13.76
N ASP A 441 -17.04 23.84 12.99
CA ASP A 441 -18.20 24.18 12.14
C ASP A 441 -18.08 23.67 10.70
N ILE A 442 -17.01 22.94 10.37
CA ILE A 442 -16.74 22.46 9.01
C ILE A 442 -16.32 20.99 9.05
N LYS A 443 -17.00 20.15 8.25
CA LYS A 443 -16.65 18.72 8.13
C LYS A 443 -15.20 18.62 7.63
N PRO A 444 -14.35 17.76 8.23
CA PRO A 444 -12.99 17.57 7.76
C PRO A 444 -12.99 17.19 6.28
N TYR A 445 -12.09 17.81 5.52
CA TYR A 445 -11.90 17.49 4.12
C TYR A 445 -11.54 16.01 3.98
N LYS A 446 -12.42 15.24 3.35
CA LYS A 446 -12.27 13.79 3.26
C LYS A 446 -11.34 13.46 2.10
N ILE A 447 -10.18 12.94 2.45
CA ILE A 447 -9.32 12.22 1.51
C ILE A 447 -9.94 10.82 1.33
N ASN A 448 -10.34 10.47 0.12
CA ASN A 448 -10.85 9.13 -0.22
C ASN A 448 -9.73 8.10 -0.37
#